data_AF-A0A5E4SN07-F1
#
_entry.id   AF-A0A5E4SN07-F1
#
_cell.length_a   1.000
_cell.length_b   1.000
_cell.length_c   1.000
_cell.angle_alpha   90.00
_cell.angle_beta   90.00
_cell.angle_gamma   90.00
#
_symmetry.space_group_name_H-M   'P 1'
#
loop_
_entity.id
_entity.type
_entity.pdbx_description
1 polymer ?
#
loop_
_entity_poly.entity_id
_entity_poly.type
_entity_poly.pdbx_seq_one_letter_code
_entity_poly.pdbx_strand_id
1 'polypeptide(L)' 'MATWNVLVDRHPTSIYLGQVNEDTEELARCAALHKFGMSEDEYFDALNHGEEFPCGISPGDDFSVSRA' A
#
# COMPACT_ATOMS: atom_id res chain seq x y z
N MET A 1 10.03 -15.73 -9.10
CA MET A 1 9.21 -14.92 -8.18
C MET A 1 10.02 -14.58 -6.95
N ALA A 2 10.11 -13.29 -6.64
CA ALA A 2 10.70 -12.77 -5.42
C ALA A 2 9.59 -12.17 -4.55
N THR A 3 9.82 -12.12 -3.24
CA THR A 3 8.91 -11.47 -2.29
C THR A 3 9.28 -10.00 -2.16
N TRP A 4 8.27 -9.14 -2.22
CA TRP A 4 8.41 -7.69 -2.10
C TRP A 4 7.54 -7.18 -0.96
N ASN A 5 8.15 -6.45 -0.04
CA ASN A 5 7.46 -5.68 0.99
C ASN A 5 6.79 -4.47 0.34
N VAL A 6 5.57 -4.14 0.77
CA VAL A 6 4.82 -2.97 0.34
C VAL A 6 4.68 -2.02 1.52
N LEU A 7 5.14 -0.79 1.34
CA LEU A 7 5.02 0.28 2.33
C LEU A 7 4.33 1.47 1.69
N VAL A 8 3.37 2.07 2.40
CA VAL A 8 2.75 3.34 2.01
C VAL A 8 3.35 4.47 2.83
N ASP A 9 3.76 5.54 2.17
CA ASP A 9 4.46 6.66 2.77
C ASP A 9 3.46 7.74 3.18
N ARG A 10 3.16 7.81 4.48
CA ARG A 10 2.26 8.81 5.08
C ARG A 10 3.01 9.63 6.10
N HIS A 11 3.57 10.75 5.63
CA HIS A 11 4.45 11.58 6.44
C HIS A 11 3.84 11.87 7.83
N PRO A 12 4.55 11.55 8.94
CA PRO A 12 5.99 11.27 9.03
C PRO A 12 6.39 9.78 9.00
N THR A 13 5.48 8.83 8.74
CA THR A 13 5.74 7.39 8.85
C THR A 13 5.47 6.64 7.55
N SER A 14 6.22 5.56 7.34
CA SER A 14 5.86 4.56 6.33
C SER A 14 5.12 3.41 7.01
N ILE A 15 3.98 3.01 6.47
CA ILE A 15 3.14 1.95 7.03
C ILE A 15 3.32 0.71 6.16
N TYR A 16 3.71 -0.39 6.79
CA TYR A 16 3.80 -1.68 6.11
C TYR A 16 2.41 -2.25 5.85
N LEU A 17 2.10 -2.50 4.58
CA LEU A 17 0.80 -3.03 4.14
C LEU A 17 0.82 -4.55 3.96
N GLY A 18 1.99 -5.12 3.70
CA GLY A 18 2.14 -6.55 3.49
C GLY A 18 3.16 -6.87 2.39
N GLN A 19 2.97 -8.02 1.75
CA GLN A 19 3.86 -8.50 0.68
C GLN A 19 3.11 -8.91 -0.57
N VAL A 20 3.82 -8.84 -1.70
CA VAL A 20 3.46 -9.39 -3.00
C VAL A 20 4.60 -10.26 -3.53
N ASN A 21 4.28 -11.22 -4.40
CA ASN A 21 5.27 -12.12 -5.01
C ASN A 21 5.31 -11.87 -6.51
N GLU A 22 6.38 -11.24 -6.97
CA GLU A 22 6.52 -10.83 -8.37
C GLU A 22 7.97 -10.95 -8.82
N ASP A 23 8.18 -11.00 -10.13
CA ASP A 23 9.51 -11.19 -10.71
C ASP A 23 10.32 -9.89 -10.79
N THR A 24 9.65 -8.76 -10.99
CA THR A 24 10.28 -7.42 -11.12
C THR A 24 9.62 -6.41 -10.19
N GLU A 25 10.33 -5.31 -9.94
CA GLU A 25 9.81 -4.21 -9.11
C GLU A 25 8.57 -3.57 -9.72
N GLU A 26 8.55 -3.35 -11.04
CA GLU A 26 7.40 -2.78 -11.74
C GLU A 26 6.15 -3.67 -11.58
N LEU A 27 6.30 -4.99 -11.72
CA LEU A 27 5.22 -5.93 -11.47
C LEU A 27 4.79 -5.92 -10.00
N ALA A 28 5.75 -5.86 -9.07
CA ALA A 28 5.45 -5.75 -7.64
C ALA A 28 4.64 -4.48 -7.32
N ARG A 29 4.94 -3.34 -7.96
CA ARG A 29 4.16 -2.10 -7.80
C ARG A 29 2.74 -2.24 -8.35
N CYS A 30 2.58 -2.86 -9.52
CA CYS A 30 1.26 -3.14 -10.09
C CYS A 30 0.45 -4.09 -9.18
N ALA A 31 1.07 -5.17 -8.70
CA ALA A 31 0.44 -6.12 -7.79
C ALA A 31 0.11 -5.48 -6.43
N ALA A 32 0.96 -4.57 -5.93
CA ALA A 32 0.71 -3.81 -4.71
C ALA A 32 -0.53 -2.92 -4.85
N LEU A 33 -0.66 -2.15 -5.94
CA LEU A 33 -1.86 -1.34 -6.21
C LEU A 33 -3.11 -2.20 -6.37
N HIS A 34 -3.01 -3.33 -7.07
CA HIS A 34 -4.14 -4.23 -7.23
C HIS A 34 -4.60 -4.85 -5.90
N LYS A 35 -3.68 -5.16 -5.00
CA LYS A 35 -3.97 -5.86 -3.73
C LYS A 35 -4.33 -4.91 -2.58
N PHE A 36 -3.67 -3.75 -2.52
CA PHE A 36 -3.76 -2.82 -1.40
C PHE A 36 -4.32 -1.45 -1.80
N GLY A 37 -4.60 -1.22 -3.08
CA GLY A 37 -5.24 0.02 -3.53
C GLY A 37 -6.63 0.17 -2.92
N MET A 38 -6.94 1.37 -2.46
CA MET A 38 -8.25 1.75 -1.95
C MET A 38 -8.79 2.91 -2.77
N SER A 39 -10.10 2.95 -2.94
CA SER A 39 -10.78 4.14 -3.40
C SER A 39 -10.75 5.25 -2.33
N GLU A 40 -10.98 6.50 -2.74
CA GLU A 40 -11.12 7.60 -1.79
C GLU A 40 -12.25 7.34 -0.79
N ASP A 41 -13.37 6.79 -1.26
CA ASP A 41 -14.54 6.46 -0.41
C ASP A 41 -14.18 5.45 0.68
N GLU A 42 -13.48 4.37 0.34
CA GLU A 42 -13.04 3.35 1.32
C GLU A 42 -12.03 3.93 2.33
N TYR A 43 -11.17 4.85 1.88
CA TYR A 43 -10.21 5.53 2.75
C TYR A 43 -10.91 6.46 3.75
N PHE A 44 -11.87 7.27 3.30
CA PHE A 44 -12.63 8.15 4.18
C PHE A 44 -13.55 7.37 5.13
N ASP A 45 -14.12 6.25 4.68
CA ASP A 45 -14.90 5.36 5.54
C ASP A 45 -14.04 4.82 6.69
N ALA A 46 -12.84 4.32 6.40
CA ALA A 46 -11.89 3.86 7.43
C ALA A 46 -11.55 4.98 8.44
N LEU A 47 -11.27 6.20 7.97
CA LEU A 47 -11.04 7.36 8.84
C LEU A 47 -12.26 7.68 9.73
N ASN A 48 -13.47 7.63 9.15
CA ASN A 48 -14.72 7.91 9.87
C ASN A 48 -15.02 6.83 10.94
N HIS A 49 -14.56 5.60 10.71
CA HIS A 49 -14.64 4.51 11.66
C HIS A 49 -13.54 4.54 12.74
N GLY A 50 -12.68 5.56 12.72
CA GLY A 50 -11.65 5.79 13.73
C GLY A 50 -10.32 5.08 13.45
N GLU A 51 -10.11 4.57 12.24
CA GLU A 51 -8.79 4.11 11.82
C GLU A 51 -7.89 5.32 11.55
N GLU A 52 -6.96 5.62 12.45
CA GLU A 52 -6.01 6.72 12.27
C GLU A 52 -5.09 6.51 11.06
N PHE A 53 -4.89 5.26 10.64
CA PHE A 53 -4.04 4.87 9.52
C PHE A 53 -4.68 3.73 8.71
N PRO A 54 -5.55 4.04 7.72
CA PRO A 54 -6.20 3.02 6.90
C PRO A 54 -5.18 2.08 6.23
N CYS A 55 -5.35 0.77 6.36
CA CYS A 55 -4.42 -0.23 5.81
C CYS A 55 -4.56 -0.41 4.28
N GLY A 56 -4.18 0.60 3.49
CA GLY A 56 -4.16 0.54 2.03
C GLY A 56 -3.46 1.73 1.38
N ILE A 57 -3.50 1.80 0.05
CA ILE A 57 -2.88 2.85 -0.79
C ILE A 57 -4.01 3.70 -1.38
N SER A 58 -4.14 4.96 -0.94
CA SER A 58 -5.10 5.90 -1.54
C SER A 58 -4.59 6.45 -2.88
N PRO A 59 -5.46 7.04 -3.74
CA PRO A 59 -5.03 7.60 -5.03
C PRO A 59 -4.02 8.76 -4.93
N GLY A 60 -3.84 9.34 -3.74
CA GLY A 60 -2.85 10.39 -3.47
C GLY A 60 -1.65 9.94 -2.65
N ASP A 61 -1.62 8.69 -2.18
CA ASP A 61 -0.50 8.17 -1.39
C ASP A 61 0.71 7.89 -2.31
N ASP A 62 1.91 8.20 -1.81
CA ASP A 62 3.13 7.61 -2.36
C ASP A 62 3.39 6.26 -1.68
N PHE A 63 3.95 5.30 -2.39
CA PHE A 63 4.24 3.99 -1.85
C PHE A 63 5.47 3.38 -2.50
N SER A 64 6.18 2.57 -1.71
CA SER A 64 7.39 1.89 -2.13
C SER A 64 7.23 0.38 -2.04
N VAL A 65 7.94 -0.32 -2.92
CA VAL A 65 8.15 -1.76 -2.80
C VAL A 65 9.64 -2.04 -2.67
N SER A 66 10.00 -2.94 -1.78
CA SER A 66 11.40 -3.34 -1.56
C SER A 66 11.50 -4.85 -1.45
N ARG A 67 12.62 -5.43 -1.87
CA ARG A 67 12.82 -6.87 -1.68
C ARG A 67 12.81 -7.22 -0.19
N ALA A 68 12.06 -8.27 0.14
CA ALA A 68 11.96 -8.82 1.49
C ALA A 68 13.19 -9.64 1.88
#